data_AF-A0AA45U5Z2-F1
#
_entry.id   AF-A0AA45U5Z2-F1
#
_cell.length_a   1.000
_cell.length_b   1.000
_cell.length_c   1.000
_cell.angle_alpha   90.00
_cell.angle_beta   90.00
_cell.angle_gamma   90.00
#
_symmetry.space_group_name_H-M   'P 1'
#
loop_
_entity.id
_entity.type
_entity.pdbx_description
1 polymer ?
#
loop_
_entity_poly.entity_id
_entity_poly.type
_entity_poly.pdbx_seq_one_letter_code
_entity_poly.pdbx_strand_id
1 'polypeptide(L)'
;MSYRIQSGDTLSGLAKRYGTSVDSLMKANPDIQNKDLIYAGKTLNIPGSRDSFEPGTQGQGVRGGGSGGSSGAGNVTAPPGGAGPGTRGPGGSPFDIAMSHMGKNAGSLKLEQTGVGADMEDWVPNNVNCANFVSACLEQAGQIKDSQHSASVMTLQGNLDRDPNFKRVDLKDAKPGDVVSMKVGDGQHVVMFAGWKDGKPQFIGSNNVNSDGSQRISLTSMNYPIMSVHQYQG
;
A
#
# COMPACT_ATOMS: atom_id res chain seq x y z
N MET A 1 -2.46 14.07 -8.34
CA MET A 1 -2.97 14.90 -7.22
C MET A 1 -2.49 16.34 -7.42
N SER A 2 -3.25 17.34 -6.98
CA SER A 2 -2.85 18.76 -7.06
C SER A 2 -2.80 19.38 -5.67
N TYR A 3 -1.67 19.99 -5.31
CA TYR A 3 -1.45 20.64 -4.02
C TYR A 3 -1.33 22.16 -4.20
N ARG A 4 -1.99 22.94 -3.35
CA ARG A 4 -1.83 24.40 -3.36
C ARG A 4 -0.64 24.78 -2.49
N ILE A 5 0.41 25.29 -3.12
CA ILE A 5 1.66 25.69 -2.46
C ILE A 5 1.35 26.75 -1.40
N GLN A 6 1.88 26.57 -0.20
CA GLN A 6 1.79 27.49 0.92
C GLN A 6 3.10 28.26 1.10
N SER A 7 3.04 29.39 1.79
CA SER A 7 4.24 30.16 2.10
C SER A 7 5.17 29.35 2.99
N GLY A 8 6.43 29.20 2.59
CA GLY A 8 7.43 28.39 3.29
C GLY A 8 7.61 26.97 2.74
N ASP A 9 6.79 26.55 1.77
CA ASP A 9 7.01 25.28 1.09
C ASP A 9 8.22 25.34 0.16
N THR A 10 8.88 24.18 0.01
CA THR A 10 9.95 23.96 -0.97
C THR A 10 9.64 22.73 -1.79
N LEU A 11 10.11 22.63 -3.04
CA LEU A 11 9.91 21.42 -3.83
C LEU A 11 10.54 20.19 -3.17
N SER A 12 11.66 20.34 -2.48
CA SER A 12 12.29 19.25 -1.72
C SER A 12 11.47 18.85 -0.50
N GLY A 13 10.92 19.82 0.25
CA GLY A 13 10.03 19.57 1.36
C GLY A 13 8.72 18.89 0.93
N LEU A 14 8.13 19.36 -0.16
CA LEU A 14 6.94 18.76 -0.76
C LEU A 14 7.23 17.40 -1.39
N ALA A 15 8.36 17.23 -2.07
CA ALA A 15 8.81 15.93 -2.58
C ALA A 15 8.89 14.91 -1.45
N LYS A 16 9.57 15.27 -0.36
CA LYS A 16 9.68 14.44 0.84
C LYS A 16 8.31 14.17 1.48
N ARG A 17 7.48 15.21 1.62
CA ARG A 17 6.13 15.11 2.19
C ARG A 17 5.23 14.18 1.39
N TYR A 18 5.37 14.18 0.07
CA TYR A 18 4.54 13.39 -0.83
C TYR A 18 5.23 12.13 -1.37
N GLY A 19 6.39 11.77 -0.81
CA GLY A 19 7.12 10.54 -1.17
C GLY A 19 7.52 10.47 -2.64
N THR A 20 7.79 11.61 -3.29
CA THR A 20 8.25 11.71 -4.69
C THR A 20 9.63 12.38 -4.73
N SER A 21 10.24 12.51 -5.90
CA SER A 21 11.47 13.31 -6.10
C SER A 21 11.15 14.71 -6.64
N VAL A 22 12.08 15.63 -6.43
CA VAL A 22 12.02 16.98 -7.03
C VAL A 22 11.97 16.89 -8.56
N ASP A 23 12.76 16.01 -9.16
CA ASP A 23 12.76 15.76 -10.61
C ASP A 23 11.40 15.28 -11.12
N SER A 24 10.74 14.39 -10.38
CA SER A 24 9.39 13.94 -10.71
C SER A 24 8.39 15.08 -10.60
N LEU A 25 8.47 15.91 -9.55
CA LEU A 25 7.64 17.11 -9.43
C LEU A 25 7.87 18.09 -10.59
N MET A 26 9.12 18.32 -11.00
CA MET A 26 9.42 19.19 -12.14
C MET A 26 8.87 18.63 -13.46
N LYS A 27 9.02 17.32 -13.70
CA LYS A 27 8.45 16.66 -14.88
C LYS A 27 6.92 16.73 -14.93
N ALA A 28 6.27 16.65 -13.77
CA ALA A 28 4.82 16.80 -13.66
C ALA A 28 4.33 18.26 -13.75
N ASN A 29 5.24 19.23 -13.62
CA ASN A 29 4.94 20.66 -13.64
C ASN A 29 5.92 21.38 -14.58
N PRO A 30 5.75 21.23 -15.90
CA PRO A 30 6.66 21.83 -16.89
C PRO A 30 6.70 23.37 -16.81
N ASP A 31 5.69 23.99 -16.20
CA ASP A 31 5.61 25.43 -15.96
C ASP A 31 6.60 25.92 -14.88
N ILE A 32 7.18 25.02 -14.09
CA ILE A 32 8.19 25.33 -13.08
C ILE A 32 9.58 25.19 -13.72
N GLN A 33 10.14 26.32 -14.13
CA GLN A 33 11.46 26.37 -14.79
C GLN A 33 12.63 26.39 -13.80
N ASN A 34 12.38 26.76 -12.54
CA ASN A 34 13.39 26.82 -11.50
C ASN A 34 12.96 26.01 -10.28
N LYS A 35 13.75 24.99 -9.95
CA LYS A 35 13.49 24.06 -8.84
C LYS A 35 13.52 24.72 -7.45
N ASP A 36 14.20 25.85 -7.33
CA ASP A 36 14.36 26.58 -6.07
C ASP A 36 13.30 27.69 -5.91
N LEU A 37 12.44 27.88 -6.90
CA LEU A 37 11.47 28.98 -6.96
C LEU A 37 10.06 28.45 -7.23
N ILE A 38 9.32 28.21 -6.14
CA ILE A 38 7.88 27.96 -6.16
C ILE A 38 7.13 29.09 -5.46
N TYR A 39 5.94 29.40 -5.98
CA TYR A 39 5.16 30.53 -5.50
C TYR A 39 3.95 30.05 -4.70
N ALA A 40 3.80 30.58 -3.50
CA ALA A 40 2.62 30.36 -2.68
C ALA A 40 1.35 30.74 -3.46
N GLY A 41 0.30 29.95 -3.27
CA GLY A 41 -0.99 30.09 -3.95
C GLY A 41 -1.08 29.41 -5.32
N LYS A 42 0.04 28.98 -5.92
CA LYS A 42 0.04 28.18 -7.15
C LYS A 42 -0.27 26.71 -6.86
N THR A 43 -0.82 26.05 -7.87
CA THR A 43 -1.12 24.61 -7.83
C THR A 43 0.07 23.81 -8.35
N LEU A 44 0.47 22.80 -7.60
CA LEU A 44 1.55 21.87 -7.91
C LEU A 44 0.95 20.48 -8.16
N ASN A 45 1.17 19.95 -9.35
CA ASN A 45 0.83 18.57 -9.70
C ASN A 45 1.83 17.62 -9.02
N ILE A 46 1.35 16.83 -8.09
CA ILE A 46 2.13 15.80 -7.42
C ILE A 46 1.97 14.50 -8.23
N PRO A 47 3.03 14.01 -8.90
CA PRO A 47 3.00 12.70 -9.50
C PRO A 47 2.97 11.67 -8.37
N GLY A 48 2.06 10.70 -8.46
CA GLY A 48 2.13 9.53 -7.58
C GLY A 48 3.42 8.79 -7.90
N SER A 49 4.26 8.54 -6.89
CA SER A 49 5.38 7.61 -7.02
C SER A 49 4.81 6.26 -7.41
N ARG A 50 4.93 5.91 -8.69
CA ARG A 50 4.63 4.55 -9.13
C ARG A 50 5.62 3.67 -8.39
N ASP A 51 5.09 2.85 -7.49
CA ASP A 51 5.82 1.70 -7.00
C ASP A 51 6.37 1.00 -8.26
N SER A 52 7.69 0.79 -8.33
CA SER A 52 8.41 -0.21 -9.11
C SER A 52 7.77 -1.59 -8.90
N PHE A 53 6.57 -1.71 -9.42
CA PHE A 53 5.76 -2.89 -9.55
C PHE A 53 6.36 -3.66 -10.71
N GLU A 54 6.72 -4.93 -10.51
CA GLU A 54 6.75 -5.87 -11.62
C GLU A 54 5.28 -6.23 -11.89
N PRO A 55 4.66 -5.75 -12.97
CA PRO A 55 3.42 -6.35 -13.40
C PRO A 55 3.75 -7.81 -13.69
N GLY A 56 2.96 -8.74 -13.16
CA GLY A 56 2.96 -10.10 -13.70
C GLY A 56 2.68 -10.00 -15.19
N THR A 57 3.72 -10.08 -16.02
CA THR A 57 3.64 -9.99 -17.46
C THR A 57 3.01 -11.27 -17.97
N GLN A 58 1.76 -11.17 -18.46
CA GLN A 58 1.35 -12.05 -19.55
C GLN A 58 2.24 -11.70 -20.75
N GLY A 59 2.93 -12.71 -21.27
CA GLY A 59 3.97 -12.59 -22.30
C GLY A 59 3.47 -12.06 -23.66
N GLN A 60 4.44 -11.53 -24.40
CA GLN A 60 4.36 -10.91 -25.73
C GLN A 60 3.91 -11.86 -26.87
N GLY A 61 3.28 -11.29 -27.91
CA GLY A 61 3.57 -11.68 -29.30
C GLY A 61 2.39 -11.87 -30.26
N VAL A 62 2.35 -10.99 -31.27
CA VAL A 62 1.88 -11.25 -32.65
C VAL A 62 0.36 -11.37 -32.91
N ARG A 63 -0.10 -10.53 -33.83
CA ARG A 63 -1.40 -10.59 -34.50
C ARG A 63 -1.51 -11.85 -35.35
N GLY A 64 -2.52 -12.68 -35.07
CA GLY A 64 -3.00 -13.77 -35.92
C GLY A 64 -4.35 -14.23 -35.37
N GLY A 65 -5.39 -14.19 -36.20
CA GLY A 65 -6.79 -14.26 -35.78
C GLY A 65 -7.29 -15.66 -35.40
N GLY A 66 -8.50 -15.69 -34.83
CA GLY A 66 -9.18 -16.95 -34.52
C GLY A 66 -10.24 -16.80 -33.45
N SER A 67 -11.49 -16.88 -33.87
CA SER A 67 -12.75 -16.80 -33.11
C SER A 67 -12.91 -17.89 -32.05
N GLY A 68 -13.68 -17.57 -30.99
CA GLY A 68 -14.50 -18.55 -30.28
C GLY A 68 -14.26 -18.66 -28.77
N GLY A 69 -15.34 -18.61 -28.00
CA GLY A 69 -15.40 -19.24 -26.68
C GLY A 69 -15.62 -18.31 -25.49
N SER A 70 -16.88 -18.25 -25.06
CA SER A 70 -17.33 -17.80 -23.74
C SER A 70 -16.55 -18.44 -22.58
N SER A 71 -16.40 -17.69 -21.48
CA SER A 71 -16.55 -18.09 -20.07
C SER A 71 -15.38 -17.73 -19.13
N GLY A 72 -15.74 -17.29 -17.91
CA GLY A 72 -14.94 -17.47 -16.70
C GLY A 72 -14.26 -16.23 -16.13
N ALA A 73 -14.93 -15.59 -15.17
CA ALA A 73 -14.26 -14.74 -14.19
C ALA A 73 -13.16 -15.55 -13.48
N GLY A 74 -11.90 -15.13 -13.64
CA GLY A 74 -10.73 -15.81 -13.08
C GLY A 74 -10.67 -15.66 -11.57
N ASN A 75 -11.12 -16.71 -10.87
CA ASN A 75 -10.92 -16.95 -9.46
C ASN A 75 -9.44 -16.86 -9.08
N VAL A 76 -9.10 -15.98 -8.14
CA VAL A 76 -7.93 -16.15 -7.30
C VAL A 76 -8.17 -17.40 -6.45
N THR A 77 -7.61 -18.53 -6.87
CA THR A 77 -7.71 -19.77 -6.12
C THR A 77 -6.83 -19.62 -4.88
N ALA A 78 -7.45 -19.59 -3.70
CA ALA A 78 -6.73 -19.79 -2.44
C ALA A 78 -5.92 -21.10 -2.55
N PRO A 79 -4.65 -21.14 -2.06
CA PRO A 79 -3.85 -22.34 -2.18
C PRO A 79 -4.47 -23.50 -1.39
N PRO A 80 -4.49 -24.74 -1.94
CA PRO A 80 -5.03 -25.89 -1.24
C PRO A 80 -3.99 -26.44 -0.25
N GLY A 81 -4.34 -26.46 1.04
CA GLY A 81 -3.79 -27.38 2.04
C GLY A 81 -2.43 -27.04 2.66
N GLY A 82 -2.46 -26.44 3.85
CA GLY A 82 -1.38 -26.53 4.86
C GLY A 82 -0.94 -25.21 5.51
N ALA A 83 -1.53 -24.87 6.68
CA ALA A 83 -1.15 -23.82 7.66
C ALA A 83 -1.11 -22.35 7.16
N GLY A 84 -1.84 -21.36 7.69
CA GLY A 84 -2.78 -21.24 8.80
C GLY A 84 -3.34 -19.80 8.83
N PRO A 85 -4.35 -19.52 9.67
CA PRO A 85 -5.06 -18.24 9.73
C PRO A 85 -4.22 -17.25 10.54
N GLY A 86 -3.25 -16.57 9.92
CA GLY A 86 -2.29 -15.68 10.59
C GLY A 86 -2.98 -14.79 11.62
N THR A 87 -2.87 -15.26 12.87
CA THR A 87 -3.55 -14.87 14.11
C THR A 87 -4.83 -14.04 13.96
N ARG A 88 -5.96 -14.71 14.07
CA ARG A 88 -7.29 -14.08 14.10
C ARG A 88 -7.54 -13.42 15.47
N GLY A 89 -7.81 -12.12 15.50
CA GLY A 89 -8.50 -11.53 16.65
C GLY A 89 -10.03 -11.52 16.43
N PRO A 90 -10.82 -10.83 17.27
CA PRO A 90 -12.28 -10.97 17.30
C PRO A 90 -12.98 -10.65 15.96
N GLY A 91 -12.38 -9.81 15.11
CA GLY A 91 -12.91 -9.44 13.79
C GLY A 91 -12.42 -10.28 12.60
N GLY A 92 -11.55 -11.28 12.81
CA GLY A 92 -10.93 -12.04 11.71
C GLY A 92 -9.41 -11.89 11.65
N SER A 93 -8.79 -12.41 10.59
CA SER A 93 -7.38 -12.12 10.30
C SER A 93 -7.28 -10.81 9.49
N PRO A 94 -6.22 -10.01 9.65
CA PRO A 94 -5.99 -8.82 8.83
C PRO A 94 -5.96 -9.13 7.33
N PHE A 95 -5.48 -10.32 6.96
CA PHE A 95 -5.47 -10.81 5.57
C PHE A 95 -6.88 -10.99 5.01
N ASP A 96 -7.76 -11.68 5.72
CA ASP A 96 -9.15 -11.91 5.29
C ASP A 96 -9.91 -10.58 5.14
N ILE A 97 -9.69 -9.68 6.10
CA ILE A 97 -10.24 -8.32 6.07
C ILE A 97 -9.76 -7.60 4.83
N ALA A 98 -8.46 -7.55 4.57
CA ALA A 98 -7.90 -6.89 3.40
C ALA A 98 -8.40 -7.50 2.07
N MET A 99 -8.51 -8.83 2.00
CA MET A 99 -9.05 -9.54 0.84
C MET A 99 -10.50 -9.16 0.55
N SER A 100 -11.31 -8.88 1.58
CA SER A 100 -12.70 -8.41 1.39
C SER A 100 -12.81 -7.04 0.71
N HIS A 101 -11.72 -6.26 0.70
CA HIS A 101 -11.63 -4.96 0.04
C HIS A 101 -10.88 -5.00 -1.31
N MET A 102 -10.57 -6.19 -1.84
CA MET A 102 -9.85 -6.36 -3.10
C MET A 102 -10.46 -5.52 -4.23
N GLY A 103 -9.62 -4.77 -4.95
CA GLY A 103 -10.03 -3.95 -6.08
C GLY A 103 -10.65 -2.59 -5.72
N LYS A 104 -10.99 -2.33 -4.44
CA LYS A 104 -11.49 -1.02 -4.00
C LYS A 104 -10.40 0.06 -4.10
N ASN A 105 -10.79 1.28 -4.44
CA ASN A 105 -9.92 2.45 -4.35
C ASN A 105 -9.77 2.83 -2.87
N ALA A 106 -8.53 2.95 -2.39
CA ALA A 106 -8.27 3.24 -0.98
C ALA A 106 -8.77 4.65 -0.58
N GLY A 107 -8.73 5.61 -1.51
CA GLY A 107 -9.24 6.95 -1.29
C GLY A 107 -10.75 7.02 -1.16
N SER A 108 -11.50 6.10 -1.79
CA SER A 108 -12.93 5.95 -1.58
C SER A 108 -13.25 5.16 -0.32
N LEU A 109 -12.45 4.13 -0.02
CA LEU A 109 -12.64 3.26 1.14
C LEU A 109 -12.57 4.03 2.46
N LYS A 110 -11.60 4.94 2.61
CA LYS A 110 -11.47 5.79 3.82
C LYS A 110 -12.63 6.78 4.05
N LEU A 111 -13.56 6.91 3.10
CA LEU A 111 -14.75 7.74 3.25
C LEU A 111 -15.97 6.89 3.65
N GLU A 112 -15.84 5.56 3.63
CA GLU A 112 -16.87 4.66 4.15
C GLU A 112 -16.92 4.80 5.68
N GLN A 113 -18.10 5.03 6.27
CA GLN A 113 -18.27 5.21 7.72
C GLN A 113 -18.37 3.89 8.50
N THR A 114 -17.90 2.79 7.91
CA THR A 114 -18.06 1.43 8.48
C THR A 114 -16.82 0.57 8.23
N GLY A 115 -16.55 -0.37 9.14
CA GLY A 115 -15.46 -1.34 9.01
C GLY A 115 -14.11 -0.66 8.84
N VAL A 116 -13.26 -1.20 7.96
CA VAL A 116 -11.92 -0.65 7.66
C VAL A 116 -11.98 0.83 7.27
N GLY A 117 -13.04 1.27 6.57
CA GLY A 117 -13.18 2.68 6.19
C GLY A 117 -13.36 3.62 7.38
N ALA A 118 -14.08 3.18 8.43
CA ALA A 118 -14.32 3.98 9.63
C ALA A 118 -13.04 4.18 10.44
N ASP A 119 -12.15 3.19 10.43
CA ASP A 119 -10.88 3.21 11.14
C ASP A 119 -9.79 3.92 10.32
N MET A 120 -10.00 4.12 9.01
CA MET A 120 -9.07 4.86 8.18
C MET A 120 -9.22 6.38 8.37
N GLU A 121 -8.09 7.07 8.40
CA GLU A 121 -8.04 8.52 8.47
C GLU A 121 -8.43 9.17 7.12
N ASP A 122 -9.53 9.92 7.09
CA ASP A 122 -10.11 10.52 5.87
C ASP A 122 -9.23 11.60 5.21
N TRP A 123 -8.37 12.26 5.98
CA TRP A 123 -7.48 13.33 5.53
C TRP A 123 -6.22 12.80 4.81
N VAL A 124 -5.95 11.50 4.87
CA VAL A 124 -4.75 10.88 4.28
C VAL A 124 -4.79 10.94 2.75
N PRO A 125 -3.81 11.51 2.05
CA PRO A 125 -3.88 11.65 0.59
C PRO A 125 -4.05 10.30 -0.13
N ASN A 126 -4.83 10.27 -1.22
CA ASN A 126 -5.24 9.04 -1.94
C ASN A 126 -4.06 8.20 -2.49
N ASN A 127 -2.86 8.78 -2.53
CA ASN A 127 -1.63 8.15 -3.01
C ASN A 127 -0.71 7.63 -1.89
N VAL A 128 -1.08 7.73 -0.61
CA VAL A 128 -0.25 7.32 0.55
C VAL A 128 -1.07 6.61 1.65
N ASN A 129 -2.04 5.79 1.26
CA ASN A 129 -2.92 5.04 2.18
C ASN A 129 -2.36 3.69 2.63
N CYS A 130 -1.11 3.36 2.35
CA CYS A 130 -0.56 2.04 2.66
C CYS A 130 -0.61 1.72 4.16
N ALA A 131 -0.07 2.60 4.99
CA ALA A 131 -0.13 2.44 6.44
C ALA A 131 -1.55 2.63 6.98
N ASN A 132 -2.29 3.63 6.49
CA ASN A 132 -3.69 3.89 6.88
C ASN A 132 -4.58 2.65 6.71
N PHE A 133 -4.49 2.00 5.55
CA PHE A 133 -5.23 0.78 5.25
C PHE A 133 -4.74 -0.41 6.08
N VAL A 134 -3.43 -0.62 6.19
CA VAL A 134 -2.86 -1.75 6.95
C VAL A 134 -3.21 -1.62 8.43
N SER A 135 -3.04 -0.45 9.05
CA SER A 135 -3.40 -0.26 10.46
C SER A 135 -4.89 -0.42 10.72
N ALA A 136 -5.76 0.09 9.84
CA ALA A 136 -7.20 -0.16 9.95
C ALA A 136 -7.56 -1.65 9.85
N CYS A 137 -6.88 -2.42 8.99
CA CYS A 137 -7.09 -3.87 8.91
C CYS A 137 -6.64 -4.60 10.20
N LEU A 138 -5.52 -4.17 10.80
CA LEU A 138 -5.03 -4.71 12.07
C LEU A 138 -5.96 -4.37 13.23
N GLU A 139 -6.53 -3.16 13.22
CA GLU A 139 -7.45 -2.68 14.24
C GLU A 139 -8.80 -3.42 14.18
N GLN A 140 -9.39 -3.56 12.99
CA GLN A 140 -10.57 -4.41 12.79
C GLN A 140 -10.31 -5.86 13.18
N ALA A 141 -9.11 -6.37 12.91
CA ALA A 141 -8.72 -7.71 13.38
C ALA A 141 -8.59 -7.79 14.90
N GLY A 142 -8.52 -6.66 15.61
CA GLY A 142 -8.27 -6.57 17.06
C GLY A 142 -6.82 -6.89 17.44
N GLN A 143 -5.89 -6.81 16.49
CA GLN A 143 -4.46 -7.02 16.74
C GLN A 143 -3.77 -5.78 17.27
N ILE A 144 -4.29 -4.59 16.96
CA ILE A 144 -3.84 -3.32 17.52
C ILE A 144 -5.02 -2.55 18.10
N LYS A 145 -4.74 -1.58 18.97
CA LYS A 145 -5.72 -0.60 19.48
C LYS A 145 -5.81 0.60 18.52
N ASP A 146 -6.92 1.33 18.58
CA ASP A 146 -7.10 2.65 17.93
C ASP A 146 -5.90 3.59 18.17
N SER A 147 -5.38 3.64 19.41
CA SER A 147 -4.21 4.47 19.74
C SER A 147 -2.90 4.05 19.07
N GLN A 148 -2.86 2.87 18.44
CA GLN A 148 -1.73 2.35 17.68
C GLN A 148 -1.93 2.47 16.17
N HIS A 149 -3.13 2.87 15.71
CA HIS A 149 -3.41 3.20 14.33
C HIS A 149 -2.43 4.28 13.83
N SER A 150 -1.98 4.18 12.58
CA SER A 150 -1.21 5.26 11.97
C SER A 150 -1.18 5.21 10.45
N ALA A 151 -1.41 6.36 9.82
CA ALA A 151 -1.15 6.58 8.41
C ALA A 151 0.34 6.73 8.03
N SER A 152 1.27 6.67 8.99
CA SER A 152 2.72 6.75 8.77
C SER A 152 3.36 5.36 8.88
N VAL A 153 4.04 4.90 7.83
CA VAL A 153 4.74 3.60 7.81
C VAL A 153 5.72 3.47 8.97
N MET A 154 6.53 4.50 9.21
CA MET A 154 7.55 4.47 10.27
C MET A 154 6.94 4.50 11.67
N THR A 155 5.83 5.23 11.85
CA THR A 155 5.12 5.28 13.12
C THR A 155 4.47 3.93 13.41
N LEU A 156 3.76 3.36 12.43
CA LEU A 156 3.17 2.02 12.53
C LEU A 156 4.23 0.98 12.85
N GLN A 157 5.34 0.96 12.11
CA GLN A 157 6.46 0.04 12.38
C GLN A 157 6.96 0.15 13.83
N GLY A 158 7.15 1.38 14.31
CA GLY A 158 7.59 1.63 15.69
C GLY A 158 6.54 1.25 16.74
N ASN A 159 5.24 1.35 16.41
CA ASN A 159 4.17 0.88 17.30
C ASN A 159 4.22 -0.64 17.42
N LEU A 160 4.33 -1.36 16.29
CA LEU A 160 4.43 -2.82 16.26
C LEU A 160 5.73 -3.32 16.92
N ASP A 161 6.83 -2.57 16.83
CA ASP A 161 8.09 -2.89 17.51
C ASP A 161 7.98 -2.86 19.04
N ARG A 162 7.10 -2.02 19.58
CA ARG A 162 6.93 -1.82 21.03
C ARG A 162 5.79 -2.66 21.60
N ASP A 163 4.96 -3.24 20.75
CA ASP A 163 3.84 -4.06 21.19
C ASP A 163 4.32 -5.48 21.51
N PRO A 164 4.14 -5.97 22.76
CA PRO A 164 4.59 -7.29 23.15
C PRO A 164 3.87 -8.44 22.43
N ASN A 165 2.74 -8.18 21.78
CA ASN A 165 2.01 -9.17 20.99
C ASN A 165 2.58 -9.33 19.57
N PHE A 166 3.51 -8.48 19.16
CA PHE A 166 4.17 -8.60 17.86
C PHE A 166 5.62 -9.04 18.02
N LYS A 167 6.05 -9.90 17.09
CA LYS A 167 7.42 -10.38 16.99
C LYS A 167 7.97 -10.09 15.61
N ARG A 168 9.21 -9.60 15.56
CA ARG A 168 9.97 -9.52 14.30
C ARG A 168 10.38 -10.92 13.84
N VAL A 169 10.10 -11.23 12.58
CA VAL A 169 10.45 -12.51 11.95
C VAL A 169 11.14 -12.28 10.59
N ASP A 170 11.73 -13.33 10.03
CA ASP A 170 12.20 -13.30 8.65
C ASP A 170 11.02 -13.48 7.69
N LEU A 171 11.11 -12.95 6.46
CA LEU A 171 10.03 -13.10 5.46
C LEU A 171 9.69 -14.56 5.15
N LYS A 172 10.69 -15.47 5.18
CA LYS A 172 10.46 -16.91 4.99
C LYS A 172 9.53 -17.53 6.05
N ASP A 173 9.46 -16.92 7.23
CA ASP A 173 8.67 -17.36 8.37
C ASP A 173 7.36 -16.56 8.52
N ALA A 174 7.09 -15.65 7.57
CA ALA A 174 5.90 -14.82 7.54
C ALA A 174 4.66 -15.66 7.22
N LYS A 175 3.54 -15.26 7.82
CA LYS A 175 2.20 -15.85 7.65
C LYS A 175 1.26 -14.82 7.02
N PRO A 176 0.22 -15.26 6.28
CA PRO A 176 -0.75 -14.33 5.72
C PRO A 176 -1.32 -13.39 6.78
N GLY A 177 -1.21 -12.07 6.56
CA GLY A 177 -1.63 -11.03 7.51
C GLY A 177 -0.47 -10.38 8.27
N ASP A 178 0.73 -10.97 8.26
CA ASP A 178 1.91 -10.36 8.87
C ASP A 178 2.28 -9.06 8.15
N VAL A 179 2.65 -8.04 8.91
CA VAL A 179 2.94 -6.70 8.39
C VAL A 179 4.35 -6.66 7.86
N VAL A 180 4.51 -6.25 6.60
CA VAL A 180 5.81 -6.16 5.93
C VAL A 180 6.07 -4.71 5.56
N SER A 181 7.08 -4.10 6.18
CA SER A 181 7.55 -2.77 5.83
C SER A 181 8.75 -2.87 4.88
N MET A 182 8.74 -2.06 3.82
CA MET A 182 9.73 -2.07 2.75
C MET A 182 10.27 -0.68 2.48
N LYS A 183 11.51 -0.60 2.01
CA LYS A 183 12.11 0.65 1.53
C LYS A 183 11.85 0.81 0.04
N VAL A 184 11.21 1.91 -0.37
CA VAL A 184 10.86 2.20 -1.77
C VAL A 184 11.50 3.51 -2.18
N GLY A 185 12.64 3.43 -2.89
CA GLY A 185 13.46 4.62 -3.20
C GLY A 185 13.90 5.34 -1.93
N ASP A 186 13.53 6.62 -1.82
CA ASP A 186 13.76 7.46 -0.63
C ASP A 186 12.63 7.36 0.42
N GLY A 187 11.54 6.65 0.10
CA GLY A 187 10.38 6.45 0.96
C GLY A 187 10.26 5.04 1.52
N GLN A 188 9.10 4.77 2.11
CA GLN A 188 8.73 3.47 2.67
C GLN A 188 7.35 3.07 2.18
N HIS A 189 7.11 1.77 2.17
CA HIS A 189 5.81 1.18 1.89
C HIS A 189 5.51 0.09 2.90
N VAL A 190 4.23 -0.13 3.19
CA VAL A 190 3.80 -1.19 4.10
C VAL A 190 2.63 -1.94 3.49
N VAL A 191 2.70 -3.26 3.59
CA VAL A 191 1.73 -4.21 3.06
C VAL A 191 1.62 -5.38 4.03
N MET A 192 0.64 -6.25 3.83
CA MET A 192 0.55 -7.53 4.53
C MET A 192 1.05 -8.65 3.64
N PHE A 193 1.79 -9.60 4.21
CA PHE A 193 2.15 -10.82 3.53
C PHE A 193 0.89 -11.60 3.17
N ALA A 194 0.84 -12.14 1.95
CA ALA A 194 -0.31 -12.87 1.41
C ALA A 194 0.02 -14.33 1.08
N GLY A 195 1.27 -14.76 1.28
CA GLY A 195 1.75 -16.09 0.93
C GLY A 195 2.75 -16.10 -0.21
N TRP A 196 3.10 -17.31 -0.66
CA TRP A 196 4.05 -17.53 -1.75
C TRP A 196 3.31 -17.95 -3.01
N LYS A 197 3.75 -17.43 -4.16
CA LYS A 197 3.29 -17.88 -5.49
C LYS A 197 4.49 -17.99 -6.41
N ASP A 198 4.69 -19.17 -7.00
CA ASP A 198 5.80 -19.45 -7.91
C ASP A 198 7.18 -19.07 -7.33
N GLY A 199 7.36 -19.33 -6.03
CA GLY A 199 8.59 -18.98 -5.30
C GLY A 199 8.78 -17.49 -5.00
N LYS A 200 7.85 -16.63 -5.42
CA LYS A 200 7.87 -15.18 -5.12
C LYS A 200 6.87 -14.83 -4.01
N PRO A 201 7.24 -13.96 -3.07
CA PRO A 201 6.33 -13.51 -2.03
C PRO A 201 5.24 -12.63 -2.64
N GLN A 202 4.01 -12.86 -2.21
CA GLN A 202 2.84 -12.06 -2.55
C GLN A 202 2.48 -11.17 -1.37
N PHE A 203 1.99 -9.97 -1.69
CA PHE A 203 1.60 -8.98 -0.70
C PHE A 203 0.25 -8.37 -1.05
N ILE A 204 -0.55 -8.11 -0.02
CA ILE A 204 -1.82 -7.39 -0.13
C ILE A 204 -1.73 -6.06 0.60
N GLY A 205 -2.24 -5.00 -0.04
CA GLY A 205 -2.28 -3.68 0.56
C GLY A 205 -2.81 -2.63 -0.40
N SER A 206 -2.80 -1.38 0.06
CA SER A 206 -3.12 -0.22 -0.75
C SER A 206 -1.91 0.19 -1.59
N ASN A 207 -1.89 -0.20 -2.87
CA ASN A 207 -0.73 -0.03 -3.77
C ASN A 207 -1.02 0.98 -4.88
N ASN A 208 0.01 1.67 -5.40
CA ASN A 208 -0.16 2.70 -6.42
C ASN A 208 -0.31 2.13 -7.84
N VAL A 209 -1.37 1.34 -8.05
CA VAL A 209 -1.64 0.61 -9.29
C VAL A 209 -2.62 1.32 -10.23
N ASN A 210 -3.13 2.50 -9.86
CA ASN A 210 -4.04 3.26 -10.72
C ASN A 210 -3.27 4.24 -11.62
N SER A 211 -3.77 4.44 -12.83
CA SER A 211 -3.16 5.35 -13.81
C SER A 211 -3.15 6.81 -13.36
N ASP A 212 -4.10 7.19 -12.49
CA ASP A 212 -4.26 8.53 -11.90
C ASP A 212 -3.36 8.77 -10.67
N GLY A 213 -2.60 7.75 -10.25
CA GLY A 213 -1.73 7.80 -9.07
C GLY A 213 -2.44 7.60 -7.74
N SER A 214 -3.73 7.22 -7.74
CA SER A 214 -4.42 6.78 -6.53
C SER A 214 -4.10 5.32 -6.20
N GLN A 215 -4.25 4.94 -4.94
CA GLN A 215 -4.01 3.57 -4.53
C GLN A 215 -5.26 2.69 -4.62
N ARG A 216 -5.06 1.42 -4.91
CA ARG A 216 -6.10 0.39 -4.93
C ARG A 216 -5.63 -0.83 -4.17
N ILE A 217 -6.57 -1.43 -3.44
CA ILE A 217 -6.31 -2.67 -2.71
C ILE A 217 -6.04 -3.78 -3.74
N SER A 218 -4.86 -4.36 -3.68
CA SER A 218 -4.40 -5.31 -4.69
C SER A 218 -3.43 -6.34 -4.12
N LEU A 219 -3.45 -7.54 -4.71
CA LEU A 219 -2.39 -8.54 -4.58
C LEU A 219 -1.27 -8.24 -5.57
N THR A 220 -0.05 -8.15 -5.08
CA THR A 220 1.12 -7.80 -5.89
C THR A 220 2.34 -8.57 -5.43
N SER A 221 3.22 -8.89 -6.37
CA SER A 221 4.61 -9.23 -6.06
C SER A 221 5.42 -7.94 -5.98
N MET A 222 6.29 -7.83 -4.98
CA MET A 222 7.18 -6.69 -4.82
C MET A 222 8.60 -7.17 -4.61
N ASN A 223 9.56 -6.43 -5.16
CA ASN A 223 10.98 -6.73 -5.02
C ASN A 223 11.72 -5.52 -4.42
N TYR A 224 11.35 -5.17 -3.19
CA TYR A 224 11.97 -4.09 -2.43
C TYR A 224 12.75 -4.62 -1.24
N PRO A 225 13.79 -3.90 -0.80
CA PRO A 225 14.46 -4.19 0.47
C PRO A 225 13.45 -4.20 1.62
N ILE A 226 13.36 -5.32 2.32
CA ILE A 226 12.51 -5.48 3.50
C ILE A 226 13.19 -4.80 4.69
N MET A 227 12.45 -3.92 5.36
CA MET A 227 12.88 -3.23 6.57
C MET A 227 12.51 -4.03 7.82
N SER A 228 11.31 -4.62 7.82
CA SER A 228 10.81 -5.43 8.92
C SER A 228 9.64 -6.31 8.47
N VAL A 229 9.46 -7.43 9.18
CA VAL A 229 8.25 -8.24 9.15
C VAL A 229 7.77 -8.42 10.57
N HIS A 230 6.54 -8.02 10.87
CA HIS A 230 5.90 -8.13 12.17
C HIS A 230 4.82 -9.20 12.12
N GLN A 231 5.04 -10.27 12.88
CA GLN A 231 4.08 -11.35 13.06
C GLN A 231 3.41 -11.20 14.42
N TYR A 232 2.07 -11.12 14.41
CA TYR A 232 1.29 -11.12 15.65
C TYR A 232 1.31 -12.51 16.30
N GLN A 233 1.35 -12.53 17.63
CA GLN A 233 1.49 -13.72 18.47
C GLN A 233 0.42 -13.81 19.57
N GLY A 234 -0.46 -12.80 19.67
CA GLY A 234 -1.52 -12.71 20.67
C GLY A 234 -2.73 -13.58 20.38
#